data_AF-A0A835A2S8-F1
#
_entry.id   AF-A0A835A2S8-F1
#
_cell.length_a   1.000
_cell.length_b   1.000
_cell.length_c   1.000
_cell.angle_alpha   90.00
_cell.angle_beta   90.00
_cell.angle_gamma   90.00
#
_symmetry.space_group_name_H-M   'P 1'
#
loop_
_entity.id
_entity.type
_entity.pdbx_description
1 polymer ?
#
loop_
_entity_poly.entity_id
_entity_poly.type
_entity_poly.pdbx_seq_one_letter_code
_entity_poly.pdbx_strand_id
1 'polypeptide(L)'
;MQVVRAEAIAVGTPPLTSVEVVNMVLSQDSSNGTFLKNAGIAECSSRSRSSGEDALHSQLAAEKECSAALQAQMDVLKKDNERTKSDFLMLK
;
A
#
# COMPACT_ATOMS: atom_id res chain seq x y z
N MET A 1 57.18 -8.54 15.46
CA MET A 1 55.79 -8.84 15.83
C MET A 1 55.00 -7.55 15.78
N GLN A 2 54.20 -7.32 14.73
CA GLN A 2 53.30 -6.15 14.67
C GLN A 2 51.93 -6.56 15.21
N VAL A 3 51.49 -5.88 16.25
CA VAL A 3 50.19 -6.10 16.86
C VAL A 3 49.20 -5.23 16.10
N VAL A 4 48.36 -5.85 15.30
CA VAL A 4 47.29 -5.17 14.57
C VAL A 4 46.22 -4.79 15.60
N ARG A 5 46.05 -3.50 15.88
CA ARG A 5 44.92 -3.02 16.70
C ARG A 5 43.65 -3.17 15.87
N ALA A 6 42.79 -4.09 16.28
CA ALA A 6 41.41 -4.10 15.82
C ALA A 6 40.75 -2.81 16.30
N GLU A 7 40.18 -2.03 15.37
CA GLU A 7 39.37 -0.86 15.71
C GLU A 7 38.28 -1.29 16.69
N ALA A 8 38.20 -0.55 17.80
CA ALA A 8 37.22 -0.79 18.83
C ALA A 8 35.82 -0.56 18.24
N ILE A 9 35.06 -1.64 18.09
CA ILE A 9 33.62 -1.57 17.83
C ILE A 9 33.03 -0.71 18.96
N ALA A 10 32.43 0.42 18.59
CA ALA A 10 31.86 1.36 19.54
C ALA A 10 30.89 0.62 20.47
N VAL A 11 31.28 0.50 21.74
CA VAL A 11 30.48 -0.11 22.80
C VAL A 11 29.23 0.75 22.97
N GLY A 12 28.10 0.31 22.44
CA GLY A 12 26.83 1.02 22.59
C GLY A 12 25.76 0.70 21.56
N THR A 13 26.12 0.18 20.38
CA THR A 13 25.12 -0.30 19.43
C THR A 13 24.81 -1.77 19.71
N PRO A 14 23.54 -2.15 19.92
CA PRO A 14 23.18 -3.55 19.99
C PRO A 14 23.62 -4.23 18.67
N PRO A 15 24.13 -5.48 18.73
CA PRO A 15 24.42 -6.24 17.52
C PRO A 15 23.17 -6.27 16.64
N LEU A 16 23.33 -6.00 15.35
CA LEU A 16 22.25 -6.15 14.38
C LEU A 16 21.69 -7.56 14.50
N THR A 17 20.37 -7.65 14.57
CA THR A 17 19.67 -8.92 14.56
C THR A 17 19.93 -9.63 13.23
N SER A 18 19.83 -10.96 13.22
CA SER A 18 20.03 -11.73 11.99
C SER A 18 19.11 -11.26 10.85
N VAL A 19 17.90 -10.79 11.19
CA VAL A 19 16.95 -10.22 10.22
C VAL A 19 17.49 -8.92 9.61
N GLU A 20 18.03 -8.02 10.42
CA GLU A 20 18.59 -6.75 9.94
C GLU A 20 19.84 -6.96 9.08
N VAL A 21 20.71 -7.89 9.46
CA VAL A 21 21.90 -8.25 8.67
C VAL A 21 21.48 -8.82 7.32
N VAL A 22 20.52 -9.75 7.29
CA VAL A 22 20.00 -10.32 6.04
C VAL A 22 19.34 -9.24 5.18
N ASN A 23 18.53 -8.36 5.77
CA ASN A 23 17.86 -7.28 5.04
C ASN A 23 18.87 -6.28 4.42
N MET A 24 19.95 -5.98 5.14
CA MET A 24 21.02 -5.12 4.65
C MET A 24 21.77 -5.75 3.47
N VAL A 25 22.11 -7.04 3.57
CA VAL A 25 22.77 -7.80 2.49
C VAL A 25 21.88 -7.88 1.25
N LEU A 26 20.59 -8.19 1.43
CA LEU A 26 19.61 -8.24 0.33
C LEU A 26 19.32 -6.84 -0.26
N SER A 27 19.47 -5.76 0.51
CA SER A 27 19.25 -4.41 0.00
C SER A 27 20.45 -3.86 -0.78
N GLN A 28 21.66 -4.39 -0.54
CA GLN A 28 22.90 -3.92 -1.16
C GLN A 28 23.23 -4.60 -2.50
N ASP A 29 22.89 -5.87 -2.66
CA ASP A 29 23.20 -6.58 -3.90
C ASP A 29 22.09 -6.44 -4.93
N SER A 30 22.39 -5.79 -6.06
CA SER A 30 21.56 -5.88 -7.28
C SER A 30 21.48 -7.31 -7.85
N SER A 31 22.24 -8.26 -7.28
CA SER A 31 22.26 -9.69 -7.59
C SER A 31 21.45 -10.55 -6.61
N ASN A 32 20.40 -9.98 -6.01
CA ASN A 32 19.44 -10.70 -5.16
C ASN A 32 19.00 -12.05 -5.72
N GLY A 33 18.87 -12.14 -7.05
CA GLY A 33 18.47 -13.36 -7.72
C GLY A 33 19.45 -14.51 -7.62
N THR A 34 20.75 -14.26 -7.40
CA THR A 34 21.73 -15.36 -7.28
C THR A 34 21.75 -15.95 -5.87
N PHE A 35 21.73 -15.09 -4.83
CA PHE A 35 21.71 -15.53 -3.44
C PHE A 35 20.43 -16.32 -3.12
N LEU A 36 19.27 -15.77 -3.52
CA LEU A 36 17.97 -16.40 -3.30
C LEU A 36 17.87 -17.72 -4.10
N LYS A 37 18.30 -17.74 -5.37
CA LYS A 37 18.36 -18.95 -6.19
C LYS A 37 19.23 -20.05 -5.57
N ASN A 38 20.39 -19.71 -5.03
CA ASN A 38 21.27 -20.69 -4.37
C ASN A 38 20.66 -21.23 -3.07
N ALA A 39 19.86 -20.43 -2.37
CA ALA A 39 19.08 -20.87 -1.21
C ALA A 39 17.81 -21.66 -1.58
N GLY A 40 17.53 -21.88 -2.87
CA GLY A 40 16.29 -22.50 -3.36
C GLY A 40 15.05 -21.61 -3.15
N ILE A 41 15.25 -20.35 -2.77
CA ILE A 41 14.20 -19.36 -2.59
C ILE A 41 13.99 -18.74 -3.97
N ALA A 42 12.89 -19.13 -4.63
CA ALA A 42 12.47 -18.40 -5.82
C ALA A 42 12.31 -16.94 -5.43
N GLU A 43 12.95 -16.03 -6.17
CA GLU A 43 12.65 -14.60 -6.05
C GLU A 43 11.13 -14.48 -6.06
N CYS A 44 10.56 -13.77 -5.08
CA CYS A 44 9.17 -13.35 -5.13
C CYS A 44 9.04 -12.50 -6.39
N SER A 45 8.73 -13.16 -7.51
CA SER A 45 8.41 -12.53 -8.78
C SER A 45 7.41 -11.47 -8.43
N SER A 46 7.74 -10.22 -8.74
CA SER A 46 6.79 -9.12 -8.69
C SER A 46 5.59 -9.57 -9.51
N ARG A 47 4.58 -10.09 -8.84
CA ARG A 47 3.44 -10.72 -9.49
C ARG A 47 2.72 -9.57 -10.17
N SER A 48 2.98 -9.39 -11.46
CA SER A 48 2.29 -8.40 -12.27
C SER A 48 0.80 -8.61 -12.05
N ARG A 49 0.05 -7.52 -11.83
CA ARG A 49 -1.40 -7.59 -11.67
C ARG A 49 -1.96 -8.47 -12.77
N SER A 50 -2.67 -9.50 -12.36
CA SER A 50 -3.31 -10.40 -13.30
C SER A 50 -4.42 -9.64 -14.02
N SER A 51 -4.72 -10.03 -15.27
CA SER A 51 -5.83 -9.46 -16.04
C SER A 51 -7.15 -9.45 -15.24
N GLY A 52 -7.36 -10.44 -14.36
CA GLY A 52 -8.51 -10.49 -13.45
C GLY A 52 -8.48 -9.43 -12.36
N GLU A 53 -7.33 -9.13 -11.77
CA GLU A 53 -7.20 -8.07 -10.75
C GLU A 53 -7.44 -6.69 -11.37
N ASP A 54 -6.92 -6.42 -12.56
CA ASP A 54 -7.15 -5.15 -13.24
C ASP A 54 -8.64 -4.96 -13.62
N ALA A 55 -9.32 -6.02 -14.05
CA ALA A 55 -10.76 -5.97 -14.31
C ALA A 55 -11.57 -5.66 -13.03
N LEU A 56 -11.23 -6.28 -11.90
CA LEU A 56 -11.88 -6.01 -10.62
C LEU A 56 -11.63 -4.57 -10.14
N HIS A 57 -10.41 -4.06 -10.29
CA HIS A 57 -10.09 -2.68 -9.94
C HIS A 57 -10.85 -1.67 -10.80
N SER A 58 -10.98 -1.94 -12.11
CA SER A 58 -11.77 -1.12 -13.02
C SER A 58 -13.25 -1.11 -12.64
N GLN A 59 -13.83 -2.28 -12.34
CA GLN A 59 -15.22 -2.39 -11.91
C GLN A 59 -15.48 -1.62 -10.60
N LEU A 60 -14.57 -1.74 -9.63
CA LEU A 60 -14.66 -1.03 -8.35
C LEU A 60 -14.61 0.50 -8.54
N ALA A 61 -13.79 0.99 -9.47
CA ALA A 61 -13.73 2.43 -9.77
C ALA A 61 -15.06 2.93 -10.36
N ALA A 62 -15.59 2.21 -11.35
CA ALA A 62 -16.88 2.55 -11.97
C ALA A 62 -18.04 2.52 -10.96
N GLU A 63 -18.07 1.53 -10.06
CA GLU A 63 -19.09 1.44 -9.01
C GLU A 63 -19.03 2.63 -8.04
N LYS A 64 -17.82 3.04 -7.63
CA LYS A 64 -17.64 4.20 -6.75
C LYS A 64 -18.11 5.49 -7.39
N GLU A 65 -17.80 5.70 -8.66
CA GLU A 65 -18.27 6.87 -9.41
C GLU A 65 -19.79 6.89 -9.54
N CYS A 66 -20.38 5.74 -9.87
CA CYS A 66 -21.83 5.59 -9.95
C CYS A 66 -22.53 5.84 -8.60
N SER A 67 -22.00 5.27 -7.51
CA SER A 67 -22.50 5.51 -6.16
C SER A 67 -22.43 6.99 -5.76
N ALA A 68 -21.31 7.66 -6.07
CA ALA A 68 -21.17 9.09 -5.79
C ALA A 68 -22.20 9.92 -6.55
N ALA A 69 -22.43 9.62 -7.84
CA ALA A 69 -23.44 10.29 -8.65
C ALA A 69 -24.86 10.06 -8.12
N LEU A 70 -25.17 8.83 -7.67
CA LEU A 70 -26.46 8.51 -7.08
C LEU A 70 -26.69 9.23 -5.75
N GLN A 71 -25.66 9.26 -4.89
CA GLN A 71 -25.71 9.97 -3.61
C GLN A 71 -25.97 11.46 -3.82
N ALA A 72 -25.27 12.09 -4.78
CA ALA A 72 -25.49 13.50 -5.10
C ALA A 72 -26.94 13.78 -5.55
N GLN A 73 -27.54 12.89 -6.36
CA GLN A 73 -28.95 13.03 -6.76
C GLN A 73 -29.91 12.90 -5.57
N MET A 74 -29.66 11.97 -4.65
CA MET A 74 -30.46 11.82 -3.43
C MET A 74 -30.39 13.08 -2.54
N ASP A 75 -29.21 13.68 -2.41
CA ASP A 75 -29.04 14.89 -1.62
C ASP A 75 -29.78 16.09 -2.22
N VAL A 76 -29.79 16.22 -3.55
CA VAL A 76 -30.57 17.25 -4.26
C VAL A 76 -32.06 17.04 -4.03
N LEU A 77 -32.57 15.84 -4.31
CA LEU A 77 -33.99 15.52 -4.14
C LEU A 77 -34.46 15.72 -2.69
N LYS A 78 -33.62 15.37 -1.71
CA LYS A 78 -33.92 15.60 -0.30
C LYS A 78 -34.07 17.10 0.00
N LYS A 79 -33.16 17.94 -0.49
CA LYS A 79 -33.25 19.40 -0.31
C LYS A 79 -34.49 19.98 -0.96
N ASP A 80 -34.81 19.54 -2.18
CA ASP A 80 -36.00 20.00 -2.89
C ASP A 80 -37.29 19.58 -2.19
N ASN A 81 -37.33 18.38 -1.60
CA ASN A 81 -38.45 17.91 -0.80
C ASN A 81 -38.65 18.79 0.45
N GLU A 82 -37.59 19.05 1.20
CA GLU A 82 -37.68 19.91 2.39
C GLU A 82 -38.10 21.34 2.04
N ARG A 83 -37.59 21.90 0.93
CA ARG A 83 -38.05 23.19 0.41
C ARG A 83 -39.54 23.16 0.08
N THR A 84 -39.97 22.18 -0.71
CA THR A 84 -41.39 22.03 -1.11
C THR A 84 -42.30 21.91 0.11
N LYS A 85 -41.88 21.16 1.13
CA LYS A 85 -42.59 21.01 2.39
C LYS A 85 -42.67 22.32 3.16
N SER A 86 -41.57 23.06 3.25
CA SER A 86 -41.53 24.40 3.87
C SER A 86 -42.46 25.37 3.16
N ASP A 87 -42.39 25.42 1.83
CA ASP A 87 -43.21 26.31 0.99
C ASP A 87 -44.70 26.00 1.17
N PHE A 88 -45.08 24.71 1.24
CA PHE A 88 -46.45 24.29 1.52
C PHE A 88 -46.93 24.71 2.91
N LEU A 89 -46.06 24.65 3.93
CA LEU A 89 -46.40 25.07 5.29
C LEU A 89 -46.58 26.58 5.42
N MET A 90 -45.88 27.39 4.63
CA MET A 90 -46.01 28.87 4.67
C MET A 90 -47.28 29.38 3.97
N LEU A 91 -47.95 28.53 3.18
CA LEU A 91 -49.16 28.89 2.44
C LEU A 91 -50.47 28.61 3.21
N LYS A 92 -50.38 27.97 4.38
CA LYS A 92 -51.51 27.56 5.24
C LYS A 92 -51.60 28.42 6.48
#